data_AF-E6TKR7-F1
#
_entry.id   AF-E6TKR7-F1
#
_cell.length_a   1.000
_cell.length_b   1.000
_cell.length_c   1.000
_cell.angle_alpha   90.00
_cell.angle_beta   90.00
_cell.angle_gamma   90.00
#
_symmetry.space_group_name_H-M   'P 1'
#
loop_
_entity.id
_entity.type
_entity.pdbx_description
1 polymer ?
#
loop_
_entity_poly.entity_id
_entity_poly.type
_entity_poly.pdbx_seq_one_letter_code
_entity_poly.pdbx_strand_id
1 'polypeptide(L)'
;MSAPEVVLVTGPPRAGVSTVAAGLRQRMPAVRVLDGAEAGTTPVAVVFVVSAVAPLTESDCVLADAAAVDAEVVVAVVSKIDDHRGWREVLEAGRAVADRSSGRLAGVPWLGVAAAPRLGEPRLDDLVDVLGRALADPSQRARNSLRAKQFRVSRLQDERDGLVALRRRTRLDAAGRLSRDLRQLRVTLSHDVRRRCAGLRADLLHRAGAVGRRDVAGFPQHAWERCTEVLTGIEQDITEVTGADVGCGDVPVNLPPDPPPHPPPRSWRLERQLTAVLGAGFGLGVAMVVTRLVAGLAPGLTAAGLAVGGVLGFLTTAWVVRARALLHDRAVLQAWAADAVAAVRAAADERVGTGTLAVEAGRAGAGARSDEDAALGRRIASLDAEIQRLSQRSPDGPVLPVGRPAGGGHLNRSCE
;
A
#
# COMPACT_ATOMS: atom_id res chain seq x y z
N MET A 1 44.30 32.74 24.84
CA MET A 1 43.16 33.01 25.75
C MET A 1 42.07 32.02 25.40
N SER A 2 41.84 30.98 26.22
CA SER A 2 40.72 30.06 25.99
C SER A 2 39.41 30.84 26.08
N ALA A 3 38.43 30.50 25.23
CA ALA A 3 37.09 31.06 25.33
C ALA A 3 36.54 30.84 26.75
N PRO A 4 35.80 31.80 27.33
CA PRO A 4 35.24 31.66 28.66
C PRO A 4 34.32 30.43 28.72
N GLU A 5 34.52 29.58 29.73
CA GLU A 5 33.66 28.42 29.95
C GLU A 5 32.22 28.90 30.14
N VAL A 6 31.28 28.27 29.43
CA VAL A 6 29.87 28.64 29.48
C VAL A 6 29.11 27.69 30.40
N VAL A 7 28.37 28.25 31.35
CA VAL A 7 27.45 27.52 32.22
C VAL A 7 26.03 27.96 31.89
N LEU A 8 25.18 27.00 31.52
CA LEU A 8 23.76 27.23 31.28
C LEU A 8 22.97 26.89 32.54
N VAL A 9 22.21 27.86 33.06
CA VAL A 9 21.23 27.66 34.10
C VAL A 9 19.86 27.58 33.44
N THR A 10 19.14 26.49 33.65
CA THR A 10 17.84 26.25 33.00
C THR A 10 16.94 25.46 33.93
N GLY A 11 15.64 25.40 33.65
CA GLY A 11 14.68 24.70 34.47
C GLY A 11 13.24 25.05 34.13
N PRO A 12 12.27 24.46 34.83
CA PRO A 12 10.86 24.72 34.61
C PRO A 12 10.51 26.21 34.85
N PRO A 13 9.44 26.72 34.23
CA PRO A 13 9.02 28.09 34.43
C PRO A 13 8.75 28.36 35.92
N ARG A 14 9.19 29.54 36.39
CA ARG A 14 9.10 29.97 37.80
C ARG A 14 9.94 29.16 38.79
N ALA A 15 10.86 28.30 38.33
CA ALA A 15 11.82 27.62 39.21
C ALA A 15 12.91 28.55 39.79
N GLY A 16 12.95 29.84 39.45
CA GLY A 16 13.97 30.76 39.96
C GLY A 16 15.31 30.71 39.21
N VAL A 17 15.29 30.26 37.95
CA VAL A 17 16.46 30.17 37.05
C VAL A 17 17.24 31.48 37.00
N SER A 18 16.58 32.62 36.71
CA SER A 18 17.25 33.92 36.59
C SER A 18 17.92 34.37 37.88
N THR A 19 17.32 34.07 39.04
CA THR A 19 17.87 34.40 40.36
C THR A 19 19.13 33.57 40.65
N VAL A 20 19.08 32.26 40.37
CA VAL A 20 20.26 31.38 40.52
C VAL A 20 21.37 31.80 39.56
N ALA A 21 21.05 32.12 38.32
CA ALA A 21 22.02 32.59 37.34
C ALA A 21 22.68 33.91 37.75
N ALA A 22 21.91 34.89 38.24
CA ALA A 22 22.45 36.15 38.75
C ALA A 22 23.41 35.93 39.92
N GLY A 23 23.05 35.07 40.88
CA GLY A 23 23.91 34.72 42.00
C GLY A 23 25.20 34.03 41.57
N LEU A 24 25.12 33.11 40.60
CA LEU A 24 26.31 32.46 40.02
C LEU A 24 27.23 33.45 39.29
N ARG A 25 26.69 34.41 38.52
CA ARG A 25 27.49 35.45 37.85
C ARG A 25 28.32 36.27 38.84
N GLN A 26 27.75 36.58 40.00
CA GLN A 26 28.42 37.35 41.03
C GLN A 26 29.52 36.56 41.74
N ARG A 27 29.31 35.25 41.97
CA ARG A 27 30.24 34.38 42.71
C ARG A 27 31.31 33.73 41.82
N MET A 28 31.06 33.60 40.52
CA MET A 28 31.98 32.98 39.54
C MET A 28 32.25 33.91 38.34
N PRO A 29 32.95 35.05 38.53
CA PRO A 29 33.15 36.04 37.48
C PRO A 29 34.04 35.55 36.32
N ALA A 30 34.79 34.47 36.52
CA ALA A 30 35.64 33.86 35.49
C ALA A 30 34.86 33.04 34.45
N VAL A 31 33.57 32.76 34.69
CA VAL A 31 32.72 31.86 33.90
C VAL A 31 31.55 32.65 33.30
N ARG A 32 31.19 32.37 32.04
CA ARG A 32 30.03 33.00 31.39
C ARG A 32 28.77 32.23 31.74
N VAL A 33 27.90 32.82 32.56
CA VAL A 33 26.63 32.18 32.99
C VAL A 33 25.45 32.71 32.17
N LEU A 34 24.71 31.80 31.55
CA LEU A 34 23.49 32.06 30.78
C LEU A 34 22.25 31.53 31.53
N ASP A 35 21.11 32.21 31.46
CA ASP A 35 19.82 31.80 32.04
C ASP A 35 18.79 31.36 30.98
N GLY A 36 19.28 31.06 29.78
CA GLY A 36 18.52 30.56 28.65
C GLY A 36 19.47 30.07 27.56
N ALA A 37 19.01 29.11 26.75
CA ALA A 37 19.82 28.59 25.65
C ALA A 37 19.98 29.67 24.55
N GLU A 38 21.21 30.04 24.24
CA GLU A 38 21.56 30.93 23.12
C GLU A 38 22.02 30.11 21.92
N ALA A 39 21.50 30.43 20.72
CA ALA A 39 21.88 29.73 19.49
C ALA A 39 23.40 29.86 19.24
N GLY A 40 24.06 28.72 18.97
CA GLY A 40 25.50 28.67 18.68
C GLY A 40 26.42 28.60 19.91
N THR A 41 25.88 28.54 21.12
CA THR A 41 26.67 28.38 22.35
C THR A 41 26.52 26.98 22.93
N THR A 42 27.63 26.27 23.14
CA THR A 42 27.64 24.94 23.77
C THR A 42 28.07 25.07 25.23
N PRO A 43 27.15 24.85 26.20
CA PRO A 43 27.51 24.96 27.61
C PRO A 43 28.41 23.79 28.02
N VAL A 44 29.49 24.09 28.74
CA VAL A 44 30.35 23.08 29.37
C VAL A 44 29.64 22.45 30.57
N ALA A 45 28.83 23.24 31.29
CA ALA A 45 28.00 22.75 32.38
C ALA A 45 26.55 23.24 32.29
N VAL A 46 25.63 22.41 32.76
CA VAL A 46 24.21 22.73 32.92
C VAL A 46 23.82 22.62 34.39
N VAL A 47 23.27 23.70 34.93
CA VAL A 47 22.62 23.72 36.24
C VAL A 47 21.12 23.66 36.02
N PHE A 48 20.50 22.52 36.31
CA PHE A 48 19.06 22.32 36.17
C PHE A 48 18.34 22.69 37.47
N VAL A 49 17.56 23.77 37.44
CA VAL A 49 16.89 24.36 38.61
C VAL A 49 15.45 23.86 38.69
N VAL A 50 15.08 23.25 39.81
CA VAL A 50 13.72 22.84 40.17
C VAL A 50 13.27 23.67 41.37
N SER A 51 11.99 24.05 41.47
CA SER A 51 11.51 24.81 42.63
C SER A 51 11.22 23.89 43.80
N ALA A 52 11.52 24.30 45.03
CA ALA A 52 11.03 23.62 46.24
C ALA A 52 9.50 23.63 46.41
N VAL A 53 8.77 24.33 45.54
CA VAL A 53 7.30 24.40 45.52
C VAL A 53 6.67 23.09 45.05
N ALA A 54 7.31 22.40 44.10
CA ALA A 54 6.74 21.22 43.45
C ALA A 54 7.84 20.25 42.99
N PRO A 55 7.62 18.92 43.07
CA PRO A 55 8.54 17.92 42.54
C PRO A 55 8.75 18.05 41.03
N LEU A 56 9.89 17.53 40.57
CA LEU A 56 10.20 17.36 39.15
C LEU A 56 9.16 16.46 38.47
N THR A 57 8.74 16.83 37.26
CA THR A 57 7.86 16.01 36.42
C THR A 57 8.62 15.35 35.27
N GLU A 58 8.02 14.36 34.61
CA GLU A 58 8.62 13.74 33.41
C GLU A 58 8.80 14.74 32.26
N SER A 59 7.91 15.73 32.13
CA SER A 59 8.06 16.79 31.13
C SER A 59 9.28 17.67 31.40
N ASP A 60 9.60 17.91 32.68
CA ASP A 60 10.79 18.66 33.07
C ASP A 60 12.09 17.88 32.78
N CYS A 61 12.06 16.55 32.89
CA CYS A 61 13.17 15.68 32.48
C CYS A 61 13.51 15.83 30.99
N VAL A 62 12.49 15.97 30.12
CA VAL A 62 12.70 16.20 28.68
C VAL A 62 13.42 17.53 28.45
N LEU A 63 13.04 18.58 29.18
CA LEU A 63 13.72 19.88 29.12
C LEU A 63 15.18 19.78 29.59
N ALA A 64 15.43 19.04 30.66
CA ALA A 64 16.78 18.80 31.17
C ALA A 64 17.65 18.04 30.17
N ASP A 65 17.15 16.95 29.62
CA ASP A 65 17.84 16.14 28.63
C ASP A 65 18.16 16.96 27.37
N ALA A 66 17.25 17.84 26.93
CA ALA A 66 17.44 18.71 25.78
C ALA A 66 18.49 19.81 26.04
N ALA A 67 18.54 20.39 27.24
CA ALA A 67 19.53 21.41 27.57
C ALA A 67 20.92 20.83 27.86
N ALA A 68 20.97 19.60 28.37
CA ALA A 68 22.21 18.92 28.77
C ALA A 68 22.79 17.98 27.70
N VAL A 69 22.28 18.02 26.45
CA VAL A 69 22.71 17.12 25.36
C VAL A 69 24.22 17.13 25.18
N ASP A 70 24.82 18.32 25.09
CA ASP A 70 26.24 18.51 24.80
C ASP A 70 27.07 18.91 26.03
N ALA A 71 26.43 19.02 27.19
CA ALA A 71 27.11 19.46 28.42
C ALA A 71 28.00 18.37 29.01
N GLU A 72 29.17 18.77 29.51
CA GLU A 72 30.10 17.87 30.20
C GLU A 72 29.83 17.81 31.70
N VAL A 73 29.07 18.74 32.26
CA VAL A 73 28.72 18.71 33.68
C VAL A 73 27.24 18.99 33.81
N VAL A 74 26.54 18.19 34.61
CA VAL A 74 25.13 18.41 34.92
C VAL A 74 24.97 18.37 36.43
N VAL A 75 24.36 19.42 36.99
CA VAL A 75 24.05 19.52 38.42
C VAL A 75 22.58 19.88 38.54
N ALA A 76 21.84 19.14 39.36
CA ALA A 76 20.47 19.47 39.68
C ALA A 76 20.41 20.29 40.97
N VAL A 77 19.56 21.31 41.01
CA VAL A 77 19.38 22.14 42.20
C VAL A 77 17.91 22.37 42.52
N VAL A 78 17.56 22.34 43.80
CA VAL A 78 16.25 22.72 44.30
C VAL A 78 16.35 24.15 44.85
N SER A 79 15.65 25.09 44.26
CA SER A 79 15.66 26.51 44.63
C SER A 79 14.55 26.85 45.64
N LYS A 80 14.65 28.04 46.25
CA LYS A 80 13.68 28.57 47.23
C LYS A 80 13.59 27.73 48.50
N ILE A 81 14.69 27.11 48.91
CA ILE A 81 14.75 26.31 50.14
C ILE A 81 14.56 27.13 51.41
N ASP A 82 14.70 28.46 51.30
CA ASP A 82 14.47 29.44 52.36
C ASP A 82 12.98 29.61 52.69
N ASP A 83 12.11 29.57 51.68
CA ASP A 83 10.66 29.74 51.84
C ASP A 83 9.93 28.40 52.12
N HIS A 84 10.56 27.26 51.81
CA HIS A 84 9.90 25.94 51.85
C HIS A 84 10.64 24.94 52.73
N ARG A 85 10.13 24.70 53.96
CA ARG A 85 10.77 23.78 54.92
C ARG A 85 10.85 22.31 54.44
N GLY A 86 9.89 21.87 53.62
CA GLY A 86 9.80 20.51 53.07
C GLY A 86 10.59 20.30 51.75
N TRP A 87 11.62 21.11 51.50
CA TRP A 87 12.36 21.05 50.24
C TRP A 87 13.17 19.77 50.07
N ARG A 88 13.53 19.08 51.16
CA ARG A 88 14.31 17.83 51.11
C ARG A 88 13.48 16.68 50.55
N GLU A 89 12.20 16.62 50.93
CA GLU A 89 11.24 15.67 50.40
C GLU A 89 11.02 15.91 48.90
N VAL A 90 10.93 17.19 48.48
CA VAL A 90 10.84 17.57 47.07
C VAL A 90 12.10 17.19 46.30
N LEU A 91 13.28 17.35 46.90
CA LEU A 91 14.56 16.94 46.31
C LEU A 91 14.62 15.43 46.09
N GLU A 92 14.29 14.62 47.10
CA GLU A 92 14.30 13.16 46.97
C GLU A 92 13.26 12.67 45.97
N ALA A 93 12.05 13.26 45.96
CA ALA A 93 11.04 12.98 44.95
C ALA A 93 11.52 13.34 43.54
N GLY A 94 12.19 14.49 43.38
CA GLY A 94 12.77 14.93 42.12
C GLY A 94 13.88 14.00 41.63
N ARG A 95 14.77 13.56 42.52
CA ARG A 95 15.83 12.59 42.21
C ARG A 95 15.24 11.26 41.73
N ALA A 96 14.23 10.74 42.43
CA ALA A 96 13.57 9.50 42.03
C ALA A 96 12.90 9.58 40.64
N VAL A 97 12.35 10.75 40.26
CA VAL A 97 11.82 10.98 38.91
C VAL A 97 12.95 11.07 37.89
N ALA A 98 14.03 11.81 38.18
CA ALA A 98 15.17 11.93 37.28
C ALA A 98 15.85 10.59 36.98
N ASP A 99 16.05 9.74 38.00
CA ASP A 99 16.68 8.42 37.84
C ASP A 99 15.85 7.47 36.95
N ARG A 100 14.53 7.66 36.89
CA ARG A 100 13.63 6.87 36.03
C ARG A 100 13.45 7.44 34.63
N SER A 101 13.45 8.77 34.52
CA SER A 101 12.89 9.45 33.34
C SER A 101 13.87 10.36 32.61
N SER A 102 15.12 10.52 33.07
CA SER A 102 16.15 11.34 32.42
C SER A 102 17.48 10.61 32.33
N GLY A 103 18.00 10.47 31.11
CA GLY A 103 19.35 9.90 30.92
C GLY A 103 20.46 10.82 31.40
N ARG A 104 20.20 12.14 31.48
CA ARG A 104 21.21 13.16 31.82
C ARG A 104 21.18 13.59 33.29
N LEU A 105 20.04 13.48 33.97
CA LEU A 105 19.90 13.76 35.40
C LEU A 105 20.00 12.52 36.28
N ALA A 106 19.95 11.31 35.72
CA ALA A 106 20.13 10.09 36.50
C ALA A 106 21.50 10.06 37.18
N GLY A 107 21.51 9.88 38.51
CA GLY A 107 22.72 9.77 39.33
C GLY A 107 23.58 11.05 39.41
N VAL A 108 23.06 12.22 39.04
CA VAL A 108 23.79 13.51 39.19
C VAL A 108 23.65 14.07 40.61
N PRO A 109 24.56 14.96 41.06
CA PRO A 109 24.41 15.63 42.35
C PRO A 109 23.16 16.52 42.39
N TRP A 110 22.42 16.44 43.49
CA TRP A 110 21.28 17.32 43.80
C TRP A 110 21.60 18.20 45.01
N LEU A 111 21.43 19.51 44.88
CA LEU A 111 21.74 20.48 45.94
C LEU A 111 20.54 21.38 46.25
N GLY A 112 20.41 21.83 47.50
CA GLY A 112 19.45 22.87 47.87
C GLY A 112 20.09 24.25 47.76
N VAL A 113 19.43 25.21 47.10
CA VAL A 113 19.94 26.57 46.91
C VAL A 113 18.92 27.66 47.26
N ALA A 114 19.41 28.75 47.84
CA ALA A 114 18.63 29.96 48.07
C ALA A 114 19.41 31.16 47.51
N ALA A 115 19.15 31.51 46.24
CA ALA A 115 19.93 32.52 45.54
C ALA A 115 19.60 33.97 45.96
N ALA A 116 18.37 34.24 46.40
CA ALA A 116 17.95 35.53 46.93
C ALA A 116 16.91 35.32 48.04
N PRO A 117 17.33 34.84 49.22
CA PRO A 117 16.41 34.56 50.31
C PRO A 117 15.80 35.86 50.86
N ARG A 118 14.56 35.78 51.36
CA ARG A 118 13.92 36.96 52.00
C ARG A 118 14.60 37.34 53.31
N LEU A 119 15.19 36.35 53.99
CA LEU A 119 15.88 36.49 55.26
C LEU A 119 17.17 35.67 55.22
N GLY A 120 18.28 36.28 55.62
CA GLY A 120 19.60 35.65 55.66
C GLY A 120 20.44 35.87 54.39
N GLU A 121 21.61 35.23 54.35
CA GLU A 121 22.55 35.34 53.25
C GLU A 121 22.24 34.33 52.12
N PRO A 122 22.52 34.67 50.85
CA PRO A 122 22.39 33.73 49.73
C PRO A 122 23.18 32.44 49.96
N ARG A 123 22.51 31.30 49.79
CA ARG A 123 23.09 29.96 49.92
C ARG A 123 23.35 29.37 48.55
N LEU A 124 24.55 29.63 48.02
CA LEU A 124 25.04 29.11 46.73
C LEU A 124 26.41 28.43 46.83
N ASP A 125 27.01 28.39 48.03
CA ASP A 125 28.40 27.93 48.20
C ASP A 125 28.60 26.48 47.79
N ASP A 126 27.71 25.57 48.23
CA ASP A 126 27.75 24.16 47.84
C ASP A 126 27.66 23.98 46.31
N LEU A 127 26.86 24.80 45.62
CA LEU A 127 26.73 24.78 44.17
C LEU A 127 28.01 25.30 43.49
N VAL A 128 28.56 26.41 43.98
CA VAL A 128 29.81 26.98 43.46
C VAL A 128 30.97 26.00 43.66
N ASP A 129 31.05 25.32 44.80
CA ASP A 129 32.08 24.34 45.09
C ASP A 129 31.98 23.09 44.21
N VAL A 130 30.77 22.55 44.05
CA VAL A 130 30.54 21.38 43.17
C VAL A 130 30.85 21.74 41.72
N LEU A 131 30.37 22.89 41.25
CA LEU A 131 30.59 23.35 39.88
C LEU A 131 32.09 23.67 39.65
N GLY A 132 32.74 24.35 40.58
CA GLY A 132 34.16 24.67 40.52
C GLY A 132 35.04 23.42 40.49
N ARG A 133 34.76 22.41 41.33
CA ARG A 133 35.46 21.11 41.29
C ARG A 133 35.23 20.36 39.99
N ALA A 134 33.99 20.34 39.49
CA ALA A 134 33.66 19.66 38.24
C ALA A 134 34.30 20.31 37.02
N LEU A 135 34.40 21.64 36.99
CA LEU A 135 35.09 22.38 35.93
C LEU A 135 36.62 22.23 36.05
N ALA A 136 37.17 22.16 37.27
CA ALA A 136 38.60 21.98 37.49
C ALA A 136 39.12 20.57 37.12
N ASP A 137 38.32 19.51 37.30
CA ASP A 137 38.75 18.12 37.04
C ASP A 137 38.65 17.74 35.55
N PRO A 138 39.79 17.57 34.84
CA PRO A 138 39.78 17.20 33.42
C PRO A 138 39.27 15.78 33.16
N SER A 139 39.41 14.87 34.13
CA SER A 139 39.03 13.46 33.99
C SER A 139 37.52 13.26 34.05
N GLN A 140 36.83 14.02 34.91
CA GLN A 140 35.36 14.03 35.00
C GLN A 140 34.74 14.66 33.76
N ARG A 141 35.32 15.77 33.26
CA ARG A 141 34.93 16.38 31.99
C ARG A 141 35.09 15.41 30.82
N ALA A 142 36.23 14.72 30.72
CA ALA A 142 36.45 13.71 29.67
C ALA A 142 35.39 12.59 29.71
N ARG A 143 35.11 12.00 30.89
CA ARG A 143 34.09 10.92 31.03
C ARG A 143 32.68 11.41 30.70
N ASN A 144 32.30 12.58 31.18
CA ASN A 144 30.97 13.10 30.93
C ASN A 144 30.80 13.57 29.48
N SER A 145 31.85 14.09 28.83
CA SER A 145 31.86 14.38 27.40
C SER A 145 31.64 13.11 26.57
N LEU A 146 32.22 11.97 26.99
CA LEU A 146 32.01 10.68 26.34
C LEU A 146 30.55 10.21 26.52
N ARG A 147 29.99 10.34 27.73
CA ARG A 147 28.57 10.03 27.99
C ARG A 147 27.62 10.92 27.19
N ALA A 148 27.92 12.22 27.06
CA ALA A 148 27.16 13.17 26.26
C ALA A 148 27.16 12.77 24.77
N LYS A 149 28.34 12.44 24.23
CA LYS A 149 28.49 11.93 22.85
C LYS A 149 27.73 10.61 22.64
N GLN A 150 27.83 9.66 23.57
CA GLN A 150 27.09 8.39 23.50
C GLN A 150 25.57 8.62 23.50
N PHE A 151 25.08 9.49 24.38
CA PHE A 151 23.66 9.87 24.41
C PHE A 151 23.22 10.53 23.09
N ARG A 152 24.03 11.44 22.55
CA ARG A 152 23.78 12.08 21.25
C ARG A 152 23.69 11.06 20.12
N VAL A 153 24.62 10.11 20.06
CA VAL A 153 24.61 9.03 19.05
C VAL A 153 23.35 8.16 19.21
N SER A 154 23.02 7.74 20.42
CA SER A 154 21.80 6.95 20.68
C SER A 154 20.54 7.67 20.20
N ARG A 155 20.41 8.97 20.50
CA ARG A 155 19.26 9.76 20.08
C ARG A 155 19.16 9.87 18.55
N LEU A 156 20.30 10.06 17.87
CA LEU A 156 20.32 10.10 16.39
C LEU A 156 19.96 8.74 15.78
N GLN A 157 20.37 7.64 16.41
CA GLN A 157 19.99 6.29 16.01
C GLN A 157 18.49 6.06 16.18
N ASP A 158 17.90 6.48 17.30
CA ASP A 158 16.45 6.38 17.53
C ASP A 158 15.65 7.19 16.49
N GLU A 159 16.09 8.42 16.16
CA GLU A 159 15.47 9.24 15.11
C GLU A 159 15.58 8.56 13.73
N ARG A 160 16.77 8.02 13.41
CA ARG A 160 17.02 7.29 12.16
C ARG A 160 16.11 6.06 12.06
N ASP A 161 16.03 5.25 13.10
CA ASP A 161 15.21 4.04 13.15
C ASP A 161 13.71 4.37 13.01
N GLY A 162 13.26 5.46 13.64
CA GLY A 162 11.91 6.00 13.47
C GLY A 162 11.59 6.38 12.01
N LEU A 163 12.52 7.07 11.34
CA LEU A 163 12.37 7.43 9.92
C LEU A 163 12.42 6.22 8.99
N VAL A 164 13.27 5.23 9.27
CA VAL A 164 13.32 3.96 8.51
C VAL A 164 12.00 3.20 8.66
N ALA A 165 11.45 3.12 9.86
CA ALA A 165 10.16 2.49 10.12
C ALA A 165 9.02 3.22 9.40
N LEU A 166 9.01 4.56 9.45
CA LEU A 166 8.04 5.39 8.73
C LEU A 166 8.12 5.19 7.22
N ARG A 167 9.33 5.21 6.65
CA ARG A 167 9.58 4.94 5.23
C ARG A 167 9.11 3.55 4.82
N ARG A 168 9.33 2.53 5.65
CA ARG A 168 8.84 1.17 5.40
C ARG A 168 7.31 1.12 5.41
N ARG A 169 6.67 1.73 6.40
CA ARG A 169 5.20 1.74 6.53
C ARG A 169 4.53 2.44 5.35
N THR A 170 5.01 3.62 4.97
CA THR A 170 4.49 4.37 3.82
C THR A 170 4.62 3.58 2.51
N ARG A 171 5.73 2.87 2.29
CA ARG A 171 5.90 1.95 1.14
C ARG A 171 4.92 0.79 1.15
N LEU A 172 4.71 0.15 2.31
CA LEU A 172 3.74 -0.94 2.43
C LEU A 172 2.31 -0.45 2.19
N ASP A 173 1.95 0.72 2.74
CA ASP A 173 0.63 1.32 2.54
C ASP A 173 0.40 1.70 1.07
N ALA A 174 1.42 2.23 0.39
CA ALA A 174 1.38 2.54 -1.04
C ALA A 174 1.22 1.28 -1.90
N ALA A 175 2.00 0.22 -1.63
CA ALA A 175 1.86 -1.07 -2.30
C ALA A 175 0.45 -1.67 -2.08
N GLY A 176 -0.06 -1.59 -0.85
CA GLY A 176 -1.40 -2.05 -0.52
C GLY A 176 -2.52 -1.28 -1.21
N ARG A 177 -2.37 0.04 -1.40
CA ARG A 177 -3.29 0.86 -2.22
C ARG A 177 -3.23 0.44 -3.69
N LEU A 178 -2.02 0.35 -4.26
CA LEU A 178 -1.81 -0.06 -5.64
C LEU A 178 -2.40 -1.44 -5.95
N SER A 179 -2.19 -2.43 -5.08
CA SER A 179 -2.80 -3.77 -5.26
C SER A 179 -4.33 -3.73 -5.22
N ARG A 180 -4.93 -2.88 -4.38
CA ARG A 180 -6.39 -2.71 -4.33
C ARG A 180 -6.92 -2.07 -5.60
N ASP A 181 -6.28 -1.01 -6.07
CA ASP A 181 -6.66 -0.30 -7.29
C ASP A 181 -6.54 -1.21 -8.52
N LEU A 182 -5.46 -2.01 -8.62
CA LEU A 182 -5.28 -2.99 -9.69
C LEU A 182 -6.33 -4.10 -9.66
N ARG A 183 -6.68 -4.62 -8.47
CA ARG A 183 -7.74 -5.63 -8.33
C ARG A 183 -9.09 -5.06 -8.75
N GLN A 184 -9.41 -3.84 -8.33
CA GLN A 184 -10.65 -3.17 -8.72
C GLN A 184 -10.69 -2.92 -10.23
N LEU A 185 -9.61 -2.38 -10.79
CA LEU A 185 -9.48 -2.15 -12.24
C LEU A 185 -9.70 -3.44 -13.02
N ARG A 186 -9.03 -4.53 -12.63
CA ARG A 186 -9.18 -5.84 -13.27
C ARG A 186 -10.61 -6.35 -13.22
N VAL A 187 -11.29 -6.24 -12.08
CA VAL A 187 -12.69 -6.66 -11.95
C VAL A 187 -13.60 -5.85 -12.87
N THR A 188 -13.41 -4.53 -12.92
CA THR A 188 -14.19 -3.64 -13.79
C THR A 188 -13.98 -3.96 -15.27
N LEU A 189 -12.73 -4.10 -15.72
CA LEU A 189 -12.41 -4.44 -17.11
C LEU A 189 -12.94 -5.84 -17.49
N SER A 190 -12.73 -6.85 -16.65
CA SER A 190 -13.28 -8.19 -16.89
C SER A 190 -14.81 -8.20 -16.90
N HIS A 191 -15.47 -7.35 -16.11
CA HIS A 191 -16.92 -7.21 -16.15
C HIS A 191 -17.38 -6.62 -17.49
N ASP A 192 -16.73 -5.55 -17.97
CA ASP A 192 -17.08 -4.94 -19.24
C ASP A 192 -16.87 -5.89 -20.43
N VAL A 193 -15.73 -6.60 -20.47
CA VAL A 193 -15.45 -7.67 -21.46
C VAL A 193 -16.58 -8.70 -21.47
N ARG A 194 -17.00 -9.20 -20.30
CA ARG A 194 -18.10 -10.16 -20.19
C ARG A 194 -19.41 -9.60 -20.71
N ARG A 195 -19.72 -8.34 -20.40
CA ARG A 195 -20.94 -7.66 -20.85
C ARG A 195 -20.96 -7.50 -22.38
N ARG A 196 -19.87 -7.03 -22.99
CA ARG A 196 -19.73 -6.89 -24.45
C ARG A 196 -19.79 -8.24 -25.16
N CYS A 197 -19.11 -9.26 -24.64
CA CYS A 197 -19.17 -10.62 -25.20
C CYS A 197 -20.58 -11.24 -25.09
N ALA A 198 -21.31 -10.97 -24.00
CA ALA A 198 -22.68 -11.41 -23.85
C ALA A 198 -23.62 -10.73 -24.87
N GLY A 199 -23.42 -9.43 -25.13
CA GLY A 199 -24.11 -8.68 -26.19
C GLY A 199 -23.82 -9.26 -27.58
N LEU A 200 -22.53 -9.46 -27.91
CA LEU A 200 -22.11 -10.07 -29.17
C LEU A 200 -22.74 -11.46 -29.38
N ARG A 201 -22.76 -12.29 -28.32
CA ARG A 201 -23.41 -13.61 -28.37
C ARG A 201 -24.90 -13.49 -28.67
N ALA A 202 -25.62 -12.59 -28.01
CA ALA A 202 -27.04 -12.39 -28.24
C ALA A 202 -27.31 -11.96 -29.68
N ASP A 203 -26.51 -11.03 -30.21
CA ASP A 203 -26.62 -10.54 -31.59
C ASP A 203 -26.37 -11.66 -32.62
N LEU A 204 -25.30 -12.44 -32.45
CA LEU A 204 -24.96 -13.53 -33.35
C LEU A 204 -25.99 -14.67 -33.30
N LEU A 205 -26.48 -15.04 -32.11
CA LEU A 205 -27.51 -16.08 -31.98
C LEU A 205 -28.85 -15.64 -32.56
N HIS A 206 -29.23 -14.37 -32.36
CA HIS A 206 -30.43 -13.80 -32.97
C HIS A 206 -30.34 -13.85 -34.49
N ARG A 207 -29.22 -13.42 -35.07
CA ARG A 207 -28.98 -13.50 -36.52
C ARG A 207 -28.98 -14.94 -37.01
N ALA A 208 -28.28 -15.85 -36.33
CA ALA A 208 -28.24 -17.28 -36.69
C ALA A 208 -29.64 -17.91 -36.74
N GLY A 209 -30.55 -17.51 -35.84
CA GLY A 209 -31.94 -17.93 -35.86
C GLY A 209 -32.77 -17.37 -37.03
N ALA A 210 -32.43 -16.17 -37.50
CA ALA A 210 -33.10 -15.48 -38.59
C ALA A 210 -32.55 -15.83 -39.99
N VAL A 211 -31.36 -16.45 -40.10
CA VAL A 211 -30.72 -16.78 -41.38
C VAL A 211 -31.63 -17.67 -42.25
N GLY A 212 -31.79 -17.26 -43.52
CA GLY A 212 -32.40 -18.03 -44.59
C GLY A 212 -31.35 -18.78 -45.43
N ARG A 213 -31.79 -19.73 -46.27
CA ARG A 213 -30.88 -20.61 -47.06
C ARG A 213 -29.85 -19.89 -47.93
N ARG A 214 -30.17 -18.69 -48.42
CA ARG A 214 -29.30 -17.91 -49.32
C ARG A 214 -28.22 -17.13 -48.56
N ASP A 215 -28.43 -16.86 -47.28
CA ASP A 215 -27.60 -15.98 -46.48
C ASP A 215 -26.63 -16.75 -45.56
N VAL A 216 -26.73 -18.09 -45.53
CA VAL A 216 -25.84 -18.99 -44.75
C VAL A 216 -24.37 -18.77 -45.11
N ALA A 217 -24.06 -18.54 -46.39
CA ALA A 217 -22.69 -18.34 -46.86
C ALA A 217 -22.08 -17.00 -46.40
N GLY A 218 -22.91 -15.98 -46.15
CA GLY A 218 -22.44 -14.65 -45.71
C GLY A 218 -22.38 -14.49 -44.19
N PHE A 219 -23.00 -15.39 -43.42
CA PHE A 219 -23.01 -15.33 -41.96
C PHE A 219 -21.61 -15.33 -41.33
N PRO A 220 -20.66 -16.20 -41.75
CA PRO A 220 -19.33 -16.23 -41.15
C PRO A 220 -18.62 -14.90 -41.29
N GLN A 221 -18.58 -14.33 -42.50
CA GLN A 221 -17.95 -13.03 -42.76
C GLN A 221 -18.55 -11.92 -41.88
N HIS A 222 -19.88 -11.87 -41.77
CA HIS A 222 -20.52 -10.88 -40.92
C HIS A 222 -20.17 -11.07 -39.43
N ALA A 223 -20.13 -12.32 -38.96
CA ALA A 223 -19.74 -12.62 -37.59
C ALA A 223 -18.27 -12.24 -37.32
N TRP A 224 -17.37 -12.47 -38.28
CA TRP A 224 -15.98 -12.02 -38.25
C TRP A 224 -15.89 -10.50 -38.07
N GLU A 225 -16.56 -9.74 -38.93
CA GLU A 225 -16.58 -8.26 -38.85
C GLU A 225 -17.04 -7.78 -37.48
N ARG A 226 -18.11 -8.36 -36.93
CA ARG A 226 -18.62 -8.02 -35.59
C ARG A 226 -17.69 -8.43 -34.45
N CYS A 227 -17.08 -9.61 -34.53
CA CYS A 227 -16.09 -10.07 -33.56
C CYS A 227 -14.88 -9.12 -33.51
N THR A 228 -14.36 -8.74 -34.68
CA THR A 228 -13.24 -7.81 -34.80
C THR A 228 -13.61 -6.42 -34.25
N GLU A 229 -14.77 -5.88 -34.62
CA GLU A 229 -15.21 -4.57 -34.11
C GLU A 229 -15.32 -4.54 -32.58
N VAL A 230 -15.91 -5.58 -31.97
CA VAL A 230 -16.03 -5.68 -30.52
C VAL A 230 -14.66 -5.82 -29.85
N LEU A 231 -13.76 -6.61 -30.43
CA LEU A 231 -12.42 -6.79 -29.89
C LEU A 231 -11.61 -5.50 -29.97
N THR A 232 -11.61 -4.82 -31.11
CA THR A 232 -10.92 -3.52 -31.27
C THR A 232 -11.49 -2.46 -30.33
N GLY A 233 -12.80 -2.44 -30.13
CA GLY A 233 -13.42 -1.56 -29.12
C GLY A 233 -12.98 -1.89 -27.69
N ILE A 234 -12.81 -3.18 -27.34
CA ILE A 234 -12.28 -3.58 -26.03
C ILE A 234 -10.80 -3.18 -25.88
N GLU A 235 -9.99 -3.38 -26.92
CA GLU A 235 -8.58 -2.97 -26.94
C GLU A 235 -8.43 -1.46 -26.69
N GLN A 236 -9.24 -0.65 -27.37
CA GLN A 236 -9.26 0.80 -27.20
C GLN A 236 -9.61 1.20 -25.77
N ASP A 237 -10.69 0.66 -25.20
CA ASP A 237 -11.06 0.90 -23.80
C ASP A 237 -9.93 0.51 -22.82
N ILE A 238 -9.28 -0.64 -23.04
CA ILE A 238 -8.16 -1.08 -22.21
C ILE A 238 -7.01 -0.09 -22.32
N THR A 239 -6.65 0.36 -23.52
CA THR A 239 -5.58 1.33 -23.73
C THR A 239 -5.91 2.70 -23.15
N GLU A 240 -7.16 3.18 -23.26
CA GLU A 240 -7.59 4.44 -22.64
C GLU A 240 -7.46 4.39 -21.11
N VAL A 241 -7.84 3.27 -20.48
CA VAL A 241 -7.81 3.13 -19.03
C VAL A 241 -6.41 2.83 -18.48
N THR A 242 -5.62 2.03 -19.20
CA THR A 242 -4.29 1.60 -18.75
C THR A 242 -3.16 2.52 -19.21
N GLY A 243 -3.38 3.29 -20.28
CA GLY A 243 -2.35 4.09 -20.94
C GLY A 243 -1.26 3.24 -21.63
N ALA A 244 -1.40 1.91 -21.62
CA ALA A 244 -0.51 0.99 -22.29
C ALA A 244 -1.10 0.65 -23.66
N ASP A 245 -0.27 0.71 -24.69
CA ASP A 245 -0.62 0.09 -25.95
C ASP A 245 -0.52 -1.43 -25.77
N VAL A 246 -1.66 -2.05 -25.52
CA VAL A 246 -1.77 -3.51 -25.35
C VAL A 246 -1.99 -4.18 -26.71
N GLY A 247 -2.04 -3.41 -27.82
CA GLY A 247 -2.51 -3.86 -29.12
C GLY A 247 -1.57 -3.59 -30.30
N CYS A 248 -0.58 -4.47 -30.52
CA CYS A 248 -0.12 -4.95 -31.84
C CYS A 248 1.04 -5.97 -31.71
N GLY A 249 0.88 -6.98 -30.85
CA GLY A 249 1.58 -8.25 -31.05
C GLY A 249 0.63 -9.15 -31.82
N ASP A 250 1.05 -9.73 -32.94
CA ASP A 250 0.33 -10.73 -33.74
C ASP A 250 -0.03 -11.99 -32.91
N VAL A 251 -0.83 -11.87 -31.85
CA VAL A 251 -1.51 -13.01 -31.25
C VAL A 251 -2.78 -13.14 -32.07
N PRO A 252 -2.81 -14.05 -33.07
CA PRO A 252 -3.99 -14.21 -33.88
C PRO A 252 -5.07 -14.68 -32.93
N VAL A 253 -6.19 -13.96 -32.89
CA VAL A 253 -7.42 -14.47 -32.29
C VAL A 253 -7.65 -15.82 -32.96
N ASN A 254 -7.53 -16.90 -32.20
CA ASN A 254 -7.67 -18.25 -32.72
C ASN A 254 -9.16 -18.54 -32.88
N LEU A 255 -9.81 -17.81 -33.79
CA LEU A 255 -11.20 -18.03 -34.11
C LEU A 255 -11.33 -19.41 -34.76
N PRO A 256 -12.42 -20.15 -34.47
CA PRO A 256 -12.71 -21.37 -35.20
C PRO A 256 -12.61 -21.17 -36.72
N PRO A 257 -12.09 -22.16 -37.46
CA PRO A 257 -12.14 -22.14 -38.92
C PRO A 257 -13.58 -21.94 -39.40
N ASP A 258 -13.75 -21.46 -40.63
CA ASP A 258 -15.07 -21.24 -41.23
C ASP A 258 -15.99 -22.45 -40.98
N PRO A 259 -17.26 -22.23 -40.62
CA PRO A 259 -18.16 -23.33 -40.30
C PRO A 259 -18.21 -24.24 -41.52
N PRO A 260 -18.03 -25.56 -41.34
CA PRO A 260 -17.96 -26.47 -42.46
C PRO A 260 -19.26 -26.33 -43.27
N PRO A 261 -19.18 -26.16 -44.61
CA PRO A 261 -20.36 -25.97 -45.46
C PRO A 261 -21.31 -27.19 -45.42
N HIS A 262 -20.87 -28.30 -44.84
CA HIS A 262 -21.64 -29.50 -44.52
C HIS A 262 -20.82 -30.40 -43.56
N PRO A 263 -21.46 -31.17 -42.66
CA PRO A 263 -20.78 -32.14 -41.78
C PRO A 263 -20.11 -33.29 -42.57
N PRO A 264 -19.21 -34.07 -41.94
CA PRO A 264 -18.45 -35.13 -42.62
C PRO A 264 -19.36 -36.16 -43.31
N PRO A 265 -18.97 -36.67 -44.51
CA PRO A 265 -19.90 -37.30 -45.46
C PRO A 265 -20.47 -38.67 -45.05
N ARG A 266 -19.98 -39.28 -43.95
CA ARG A 266 -20.40 -40.62 -43.52
C ARG A 266 -21.67 -40.63 -42.66
N SER A 267 -21.89 -39.64 -41.79
CA SER A 267 -23.13 -39.53 -41.01
C SER A 267 -24.34 -39.16 -41.89
N TRP A 268 -24.07 -38.37 -42.93
CA TRP A 268 -25.11 -37.87 -43.83
C TRP A 268 -25.78 -38.96 -44.67
N ARG A 269 -25.07 -40.01 -45.11
CA ARG A 269 -25.70 -41.06 -45.92
C ARG A 269 -26.72 -41.85 -45.13
N LEU A 270 -26.39 -42.20 -43.88
CA LEU A 270 -27.30 -42.95 -43.01
C LEU A 270 -28.46 -42.08 -42.53
N GLU A 271 -28.20 -40.83 -42.15
CA GLU A 271 -29.23 -39.89 -41.72
C GLU A 271 -30.15 -39.47 -42.86
N ARG A 272 -29.61 -39.28 -44.07
CA ARG A 272 -30.38 -38.94 -45.28
C ARG A 272 -31.17 -40.14 -45.80
N GLN A 273 -30.66 -41.36 -45.64
CA GLN A 273 -31.42 -42.59 -45.90
C GLN A 273 -32.53 -42.79 -44.87
N LEU A 274 -32.27 -42.58 -43.58
CA LEU A 274 -33.29 -42.65 -42.52
C LEU A 274 -34.37 -41.59 -42.71
N THR A 275 -34.00 -40.34 -43.03
CA THR A 275 -34.97 -39.26 -43.32
C THR A 275 -35.67 -39.45 -44.66
N ALA A 276 -35.02 -40.04 -45.67
CA ALA A 276 -35.69 -40.39 -46.93
C ALA A 276 -36.69 -41.52 -46.72
N VAL A 277 -36.38 -42.55 -45.93
CA VAL A 277 -37.30 -43.66 -45.61
C VAL A 277 -38.45 -43.16 -44.74
N LEU A 278 -38.18 -42.38 -43.69
CA LEU A 278 -39.21 -41.80 -42.82
C LEU A 278 -40.09 -40.79 -43.59
N GLY A 279 -39.47 -39.97 -44.43
CA GLY A 279 -40.15 -39.00 -45.29
C GLY A 279 -40.95 -39.65 -46.42
N ALA A 280 -40.47 -40.77 -46.97
CA ALA A 280 -41.21 -41.57 -47.95
C ALA A 280 -42.42 -42.26 -47.29
N GLY A 281 -42.27 -42.81 -46.08
CA GLY A 281 -43.39 -43.38 -45.32
C GLY A 281 -44.47 -42.36 -44.97
N PHE A 282 -44.08 -41.16 -44.53
CA PHE A 282 -45.01 -40.06 -44.27
C PHE A 282 -45.67 -39.53 -45.56
N GLY A 283 -44.90 -39.31 -46.62
CA GLY A 283 -45.40 -38.86 -47.92
C GLY A 283 -46.36 -39.86 -48.56
N LEU A 284 -46.11 -41.17 -48.41
CA LEU A 284 -47.00 -42.25 -48.85
C LEU A 284 -48.30 -42.28 -48.02
N GLY A 285 -48.22 -42.05 -46.70
CA GLY A 285 -49.39 -41.91 -45.83
C GLY A 285 -50.29 -40.73 -46.22
N VAL A 286 -49.70 -39.55 -46.45
CA VAL A 286 -50.42 -38.35 -46.92
C VAL A 286 -51.02 -38.59 -48.31
N ALA A 287 -50.26 -39.20 -49.22
CA ALA A 287 -50.74 -39.54 -50.55
C ALA A 287 -51.94 -40.49 -50.50
N MET A 288 -51.92 -41.51 -49.63
CA MET A 288 -53.03 -42.45 -49.44
C MET A 288 -54.28 -41.77 -48.84
N VAL A 289 -54.11 -40.88 -47.87
CA VAL A 289 -55.22 -40.11 -47.27
C VAL A 289 -55.86 -39.17 -48.28
N VAL A 290 -55.05 -38.42 -49.05
CA VAL A 290 -55.53 -37.51 -50.10
C VAL A 290 -56.19 -38.27 -51.25
N THR A 291 -55.57 -39.37 -51.69
CA THR A 291 -56.13 -40.25 -52.74
C THR A 291 -57.48 -40.83 -52.29
N ARG A 292 -57.59 -41.26 -51.02
CA ARG A 292 -58.84 -41.79 -50.45
C ARG A 292 -59.93 -40.72 -50.34
N LEU A 293 -59.57 -39.48 -49.98
CA LEU A 293 -60.51 -38.36 -49.90
C LEU A 293 -61.07 -37.99 -51.28
N VAL A 294 -60.21 -37.94 -52.31
CA VAL A 294 -60.60 -37.64 -53.69
C VAL A 294 -61.41 -38.77 -54.33
N ALA A 295 -61.04 -40.03 -54.07
CA ALA A 295 -61.79 -41.19 -54.54
C ALA A 295 -63.19 -41.29 -53.92
N GLY A 296 -63.38 -40.79 -52.69
CA GLY A 296 -64.68 -40.72 -52.02
C GLY A 296 -65.62 -39.65 -52.59
N LEU A 297 -65.11 -38.65 -53.32
CA LEU A 297 -65.90 -37.56 -53.92
C LEU A 297 -66.42 -37.91 -55.32
N ALA A 298 -65.68 -38.70 -56.10
CA ALA A 298 -66.16 -39.27 -57.37
C ALA A 298 -65.30 -40.48 -57.81
N PRO A 299 -65.89 -41.67 -58.02
CA PRO A 299 -65.14 -42.89 -58.37
C PRO A 299 -64.47 -42.86 -59.76
N GLY A 300 -64.83 -41.91 -60.63
CA GLY A 300 -64.18 -41.69 -61.94
C GLY A 300 -62.87 -40.89 -61.89
N LEU A 301 -62.50 -40.31 -60.75
CA LEU A 301 -61.31 -39.44 -60.60
C LEU A 301 -60.14 -40.12 -59.86
N THR A 302 -60.17 -41.45 -59.71
CA THR A 302 -59.16 -42.23 -58.96
C THR A 302 -57.74 -42.05 -59.48
N ALA A 303 -57.54 -42.04 -60.81
CA ALA A 303 -56.25 -41.78 -61.42
C ALA A 303 -55.73 -40.36 -61.15
N ALA A 304 -56.63 -39.36 -61.16
CA ALA A 304 -56.30 -37.98 -60.82
C ALA A 304 -55.96 -37.83 -59.32
N GLY A 305 -56.68 -38.56 -58.45
CA GLY A 305 -56.41 -38.62 -57.01
C GLY A 305 -55.02 -39.18 -56.66
N LEU A 306 -54.57 -40.21 -57.37
CA LEU A 306 -53.22 -40.77 -57.22
C LEU A 306 -52.13 -39.79 -57.65
N ALA A 307 -52.32 -39.11 -58.79
CA ALA A 307 -51.36 -38.11 -59.27
C ALA A 307 -51.24 -36.93 -58.30
N VAL A 308 -52.38 -36.37 -57.85
CA VAL A 308 -52.42 -35.25 -56.90
C VAL A 308 -51.87 -35.66 -55.54
N GLY A 309 -52.26 -36.83 -55.03
CA GLY A 309 -51.75 -37.38 -53.76
C GLY A 309 -50.23 -37.61 -53.78
N GLY A 310 -49.70 -38.16 -54.88
CA GLY A 310 -48.25 -38.35 -55.07
C GLY A 310 -47.47 -37.03 -55.11
N VAL A 311 -47.97 -36.02 -55.84
CA VAL A 311 -47.35 -34.69 -55.88
C VAL A 311 -47.37 -34.01 -54.52
N LEU A 312 -48.52 -34.03 -53.81
CA LEU A 312 -48.62 -33.48 -52.45
C LEU A 312 -47.70 -34.22 -51.47
N GLY A 313 -47.67 -35.56 -51.52
CA GLY A 313 -46.75 -36.38 -50.72
C GLY A 313 -45.30 -36.00 -50.97
N PHE A 314 -44.86 -35.93 -52.22
CA PHE A 314 -43.50 -35.50 -52.57
C PHE A 314 -43.17 -34.08 -52.10
N LEU A 315 -44.08 -33.12 -52.29
CA LEU A 315 -43.91 -31.74 -51.82
C LEU A 315 -43.76 -31.65 -50.29
N THR A 316 -44.57 -32.40 -49.53
CA THR A 316 -44.44 -32.45 -48.06
C THR A 316 -43.14 -33.09 -47.61
N THR A 317 -42.72 -34.20 -48.21
CA THR A 317 -41.42 -34.84 -47.91
C THR A 317 -40.25 -33.91 -48.25
N ALA A 318 -40.29 -33.27 -49.41
CA ALA A 318 -39.29 -32.27 -49.80
C ALA A 318 -39.27 -31.08 -48.84
N TRP A 319 -40.43 -30.63 -48.36
CA TRP A 319 -40.54 -29.58 -47.36
C TRP A 319 -39.95 -29.98 -46.00
N VAL A 320 -40.26 -31.17 -45.49
CA VAL A 320 -39.72 -31.68 -44.20
C VAL A 320 -38.20 -31.82 -44.26
N VAL A 321 -37.67 -32.42 -45.33
CA VAL A 321 -36.22 -32.57 -45.53
C VAL A 321 -35.55 -31.19 -45.63
N ARG A 322 -36.19 -30.24 -46.33
CA ARG A 322 -35.69 -28.86 -46.46
C ARG A 322 -35.72 -28.10 -45.14
N ALA A 323 -36.79 -28.25 -44.35
CA ALA A 323 -36.94 -27.64 -43.05
C ALA A 323 -35.92 -28.19 -42.04
N ARG A 324 -35.69 -29.51 -42.03
CA ARG A 324 -34.70 -30.13 -41.15
C ARG A 324 -33.26 -29.76 -41.52
N ALA A 325 -32.94 -29.71 -42.81
CA ALA A 325 -31.64 -29.21 -43.26
C ALA A 325 -31.40 -27.78 -42.78
N LEU A 326 -32.41 -26.91 -42.92
CA LEU A 326 -32.35 -25.53 -42.42
C LEU A 326 -32.15 -25.45 -40.90
N LEU A 327 -32.85 -26.27 -40.12
CA LEU A 327 -32.68 -26.31 -38.65
C LEU A 327 -31.28 -26.81 -38.24
N HIS A 328 -30.72 -27.76 -38.98
CA HIS A 328 -29.38 -28.25 -38.75
C HIS A 328 -28.32 -27.20 -39.09
N ASP A 329 -28.44 -26.53 -40.25
CA ASP A 329 -27.55 -25.43 -40.64
C ASP A 329 -27.57 -24.33 -39.55
N ARG A 330 -28.74 -23.97 -39.03
CA ARG A 330 -28.85 -23.02 -37.91
C ARG A 330 -28.16 -23.51 -36.65
N ALA A 331 -28.31 -24.79 -36.28
CA ALA A 331 -27.65 -25.35 -35.11
C ALA A 331 -26.12 -25.34 -35.24
N VAL A 332 -25.59 -25.64 -36.44
CA VAL A 332 -24.15 -25.55 -36.73
C VAL A 332 -23.66 -24.10 -36.62
N LEU A 333 -24.40 -23.14 -37.19
CA LEU A 333 -24.06 -21.71 -37.08
C LEU A 333 -24.11 -21.21 -35.64
N GLN A 334 -25.07 -21.67 -34.83
CA GLN A 334 -25.18 -21.30 -33.41
C GLN A 334 -24.02 -21.87 -32.59
N ALA A 335 -23.60 -23.11 -32.85
CA ALA A 335 -22.44 -23.72 -32.21
C ALA A 335 -21.15 -22.99 -32.60
N TRP A 336 -20.94 -22.75 -33.90
CA TRP A 336 -19.78 -22.02 -34.39
C TRP A 336 -19.72 -20.58 -33.84
N ALA A 337 -20.86 -19.87 -33.79
CA ALA A 337 -20.93 -18.52 -33.22
C ALA A 337 -20.62 -18.53 -31.71
N ALA A 338 -20.99 -19.58 -30.99
CA ALA A 338 -20.62 -19.73 -29.59
C ALA A 338 -19.10 -19.87 -29.41
N ASP A 339 -18.46 -20.67 -30.26
CA ASP A 339 -17.01 -20.89 -30.24
C ASP A 339 -16.25 -19.62 -30.64
N ALA A 340 -16.74 -18.88 -31.64
CA ALA A 340 -16.18 -17.59 -32.06
C ALA A 340 -16.20 -16.56 -30.92
N VAL A 341 -17.33 -16.43 -30.21
CA VAL A 341 -17.42 -15.52 -29.05
C VAL A 341 -16.51 -15.97 -27.90
N ALA A 342 -16.36 -17.28 -27.70
CA ALA A 342 -15.44 -17.81 -26.69
C ALA A 342 -13.98 -17.44 -27.00
N ALA A 343 -13.57 -17.52 -28.27
CA ALA A 343 -12.24 -17.12 -28.71
C ALA A 343 -12.01 -15.60 -28.53
N VAL A 344 -12.98 -14.75 -28.89
CA VAL A 344 -12.90 -13.29 -28.66
C VAL A 344 -12.76 -12.99 -27.16
N ARG A 345 -13.55 -13.66 -26.32
CA ARG A 345 -13.48 -13.49 -24.88
C ARG A 345 -12.12 -13.87 -24.31
N ALA A 346 -11.57 -15.01 -24.74
CA ALA A 346 -10.25 -15.45 -24.29
C ALA A 346 -9.16 -14.43 -24.68
N ALA A 347 -9.20 -13.92 -25.91
CA ALA A 347 -8.29 -12.91 -26.41
C ALA A 347 -8.42 -11.56 -25.66
N ALA A 348 -9.63 -11.19 -25.26
CA ALA A 348 -9.89 -10.01 -24.44
C ALA A 348 -9.42 -10.17 -22.99
N ASP A 349 -9.67 -11.33 -22.36
CA ASP A 349 -9.23 -11.63 -20.99
C ASP A 349 -7.68 -11.62 -20.89
N GLU A 350 -6.98 -12.10 -21.93
CA GLU A 350 -5.51 -12.01 -22.03
C GLU A 350 -5.03 -10.55 -22.06
N ARG A 351 -5.65 -9.69 -22.88
CA ARG A 351 -5.32 -8.27 -22.97
C ARG A 351 -5.57 -7.51 -21.67
N VAL A 352 -6.64 -7.83 -20.94
CA VAL A 352 -6.87 -7.27 -19.60
C VAL A 352 -5.70 -7.63 -18.67
N GLY A 353 -5.23 -8.88 -18.73
CA GLY A 353 -4.04 -9.32 -17.99
C GLY A 353 -2.81 -8.48 -18.33
N THR A 354 -2.45 -8.41 -19.61
CA THR A 354 -1.28 -7.66 -20.10
C THR A 354 -1.36 -6.17 -19.77
N GLY A 355 -2.53 -5.55 -19.96
CA GLY A 355 -2.75 -4.14 -19.61
C GLY A 355 -2.59 -3.87 -18.12
N THR A 356 -3.12 -4.73 -17.25
CA THR A 356 -2.95 -4.57 -15.80
C THR A 356 -1.49 -4.69 -15.35
N LEU A 357 -0.72 -5.59 -15.98
CA LEU A 357 0.72 -5.73 -15.71
C LEU A 357 1.51 -4.51 -16.18
N ALA A 358 1.15 -3.92 -17.32
CA ALA A 358 1.78 -2.69 -17.81
C ALA A 358 1.57 -1.51 -16.85
N VAL A 359 0.36 -1.38 -16.29
CA VAL A 359 0.04 -0.36 -15.27
C VAL A 359 0.87 -0.58 -14.00
N GLU A 360 1.00 -1.83 -13.55
CA GLU A 360 1.82 -2.18 -12.38
C GLU A 360 3.29 -1.79 -12.59
N ALA A 361 3.87 -2.15 -13.74
CA ALA A 361 5.24 -1.80 -14.10
C ALA A 361 5.47 -0.28 -14.16
N GLY A 362 4.55 0.47 -14.79
CA GLY A 362 4.62 1.92 -14.87
C GLY A 362 4.55 2.60 -13.50
N ARG A 363 3.65 2.14 -12.62
CA ARG A 363 3.49 2.69 -11.27
C ARG A 363 4.62 2.29 -10.31
N ALA A 364 5.20 1.09 -10.45
CA ALA A 364 6.39 0.71 -9.69
C ALA A 364 7.57 1.66 -9.97
N GLY A 365 7.77 2.05 -11.24
CA GLY A 365 8.79 3.03 -11.62
C GLY A 365 8.50 4.48 -11.19
N ALA A 366 7.23 4.87 -11.06
CA ALA A 366 6.83 6.18 -10.53
C ALA A 366 6.95 6.25 -9.00
N GLY A 367 6.59 5.17 -8.28
CA GLY A 367 6.67 5.10 -6.82
C GLY A 367 8.11 5.22 -6.29
N ALA A 368 9.09 4.69 -7.02
CA ALA A 368 10.52 4.86 -6.72
C ALA A 368 10.99 6.33 -6.80
N ARG A 369 10.22 7.21 -7.48
CA ARG A 369 10.51 8.64 -7.67
C ARG A 369 9.62 9.54 -6.82
N SER A 370 8.87 9.00 -5.85
CA SER A 370 8.09 9.84 -4.95
C SER A 370 9.00 10.80 -4.18
N ASP A 371 8.75 12.10 -4.31
CA ASP A 371 9.55 13.16 -3.66
C ASP A 371 9.63 12.98 -2.14
N GLU A 372 8.57 12.46 -1.52
CA GLU A 372 8.50 12.15 -0.08
C GLU A 372 9.45 11.01 0.31
N ASP A 373 9.48 9.91 -0.46
CA ASP A 373 10.38 8.78 -0.20
C ASP A 373 11.85 9.18 -0.43
N ALA A 374 12.10 10.04 -1.42
CA ALA A 374 13.41 10.62 -1.68
C ALA A 374 13.84 11.57 -0.54
N ALA A 375 12.93 12.39 -0.02
CA ALA A 375 13.19 13.28 1.12
C ALA A 375 13.50 12.49 2.41
N LEU A 376 12.71 11.46 2.71
CA LEU A 376 12.98 10.54 3.82
C LEU A 376 14.34 9.86 3.66
N GLY A 377 14.67 9.39 2.45
CA GLY A 377 15.97 8.80 2.14
C GLY A 377 17.14 9.76 2.37
N ARG A 378 17.03 11.02 1.92
CA ARG A 378 18.04 12.06 2.17
C ARG A 378 18.20 12.35 3.66
N ARG A 379 17.10 12.42 4.42
CA ARG A 379 17.15 12.66 5.86
C ARG A 379 17.84 11.52 6.61
N ILE A 380 17.50 10.27 6.30
CA ILE A 380 18.16 9.08 6.86
C ILE A 380 19.67 9.11 6.56
N ALA A 381 20.06 9.35 5.31
CA ALA A 381 21.47 9.44 4.93
C ALA A 381 22.22 10.57 5.67
N SER A 382 21.56 11.71 5.91
CA SER A 382 22.15 12.81 6.69
C SER A 382 22.39 12.43 8.16
N LEU A 383 21.47 11.67 8.76
CA LEU A 383 21.62 11.16 10.13
C LEU A 383 22.72 10.10 10.22
N ASP A 384 22.77 9.15 9.28
CA ASP A 384 23.84 8.14 9.21
C ASP A 384 25.22 8.81 9.08
N ALA A 385 25.34 9.86 8.24
CA ALA A 385 26.56 10.64 8.11
C ALA A 385 26.93 11.44 9.37
N GLU A 386 25.95 11.90 10.16
CA GLU A 386 26.19 12.54 11.46
C GLU A 386 26.67 11.53 12.50
N ILE A 387 26.01 10.37 12.60
CA ILE A 387 26.39 9.26 13.48
C ILE A 387 27.83 8.83 13.17
N GLN A 388 28.16 8.60 11.90
CA GLN A 388 29.50 8.14 11.53
C GLN A 388 30.58 9.19 11.83
N ARG A 389 30.30 10.49 11.62
CA ARG A 389 31.20 11.58 12.01
C ARG A 389 31.46 11.59 13.51
N LEU A 390 30.43 11.36 14.33
CA LEU A 390 30.57 11.30 15.80
C LEU A 390 31.35 10.07 16.25
N SER A 391 31.16 8.92 15.60
CA SER A 391 31.91 7.69 15.89
C SER A 391 33.39 7.77 15.49
N GLN A 392 33.72 8.40 14.35
CA GLN A 392 35.10 8.54 13.86
C GLN A 392 35.93 9.57 14.64
N ARG A 393 35.28 10.57 15.25
CA ARG A 393 35.95 11.59 16.08
C ARG A 393 36.30 11.11 17.50
N SER A 394 36.06 9.84 17.81
CA SER A 394 36.45 9.23 19.09
C SER A 394 37.88 8.67 18.95
N PRO A 395 38.91 9.28 19.58
CA PRO A 395 40.28 8.79 19.50
C PRO A 395 40.52 7.47 20.25
N ASP A 396 39.57 7.03 21.09
CA ASP A 396 39.64 5.78 21.84
C ASP A 396 38.66 4.74 21.26
N GLY A 397 39.08 4.05 20.20
CA GLY A 397 38.54 2.75 19.74
C GLY A 397 37.07 2.69 19.30
N PRO A 398 36.66 1.60 18.62
CA PRO A 398 35.27 1.43 18.18
C PRO A 398 34.34 1.34 19.39
N VAL A 399 33.35 2.25 19.43
CA VAL A 399 32.26 2.23 20.40
C VAL A 399 31.46 0.95 20.18
N LEU A 400 31.74 -0.07 20.99
CA LEU A 400 30.87 -1.24 21.09
C LEU A 400 29.49 -0.77 21.56
N PRO A 401 28.39 -1.33 21.01
CA PRO A 401 27.05 -0.97 21.42
C PRO A 401 26.92 -1.31 22.91
N VAL A 402 26.74 -0.28 23.74
CA VAL A 402 26.35 -0.45 25.13
C VAL A 402 25.01 -1.16 25.07
N GLY A 403 25.01 -2.43 25.49
CA GLY A 403 23.82 -3.26 25.52
C GLY A 403 22.71 -2.49 26.19
N ARG A 404 21.56 -2.43 25.50
CA ARG A 404 20.26 -2.05 26.04
C ARG A 404 20.20 -2.56 27.49
N PRO A 405 19.91 -1.74 28.51
CA PRO A 405 19.70 -2.27 29.85
C PRO A 405 18.66 -3.38 29.73
N ALA A 406 18.96 -4.53 30.34
CA ALA A 406 18.07 -5.69 30.32
C ALA A 406 16.73 -5.27 30.95
N GLY A 407 15.80 -4.81 30.11
CA GLY A 407 14.42 -4.61 30.49
C GLY A 407 13.88 -5.95 30.94
N GLY A 408 13.44 -6.01 32.20
CA GLY A 408 12.88 -7.18 32.85
C GLY A 408 11.77 -7.81 32.00
N GLY A 409 12.14 -8.85 31.25
CA GLY A 409 11.23 -9.79 30.64
C GLY A 409 10.85 -10.86 31.65
N HIS A 410 10.08 -10.48 32.66
CA HIS A 410 9.29 -11.45 33.42
C HIS A 410 7.84 -10.97 33.48
N LEU A 411 6.94 -11.92 33.18
CA LEU A 411 5.48 -11.85 33.28
C LEU A 411 4.78 -11.22 32.06
N ASN A 412 4.45 -12.02 31.05
CA ASN A 412 3.10 -12.61 30.98
C ASN A 412 2.98 -13.55 29.75
N ARG A 413 2.94 -14.85 30.00
CA ARG A 413 2.40 -15.83 29.05
C ARG A 413 1.63 -16.87 29.86
N SER A 414 0.36 -16.56 30.09
CA SER A 414 -0.71 -17.52 30.35
C SER A 414 -2.06 -16.83 30.09
N CYS A 415 -2.90 -17.53 29.34
CA CYS A 415 -4.35 -17.36 29.14
C CYS A 415 -4.82 -16.22 28.21
N GLU A 416 -4.99 -16.54 26.92
CA GLU A 416 -6.28 -16.68 26.19
C GLU A 416 -6.06 -16.68 24.66
#